data_AF-A0A1V1PCP1-F1
#
_entry.id   AF-A0A1V1PCP1-F1
#
_cell.length_a   1.000
_cell.length_b   1.000
_cell.length_c   1.000
_cell.angle_alpha   90.00
_cell.angle_beta   90.00
_cell.angle_gamma   90.00
#
_symmetry.space_group_name_H-M   'P 1'
#
loop_
_entity.id
_entity.type
_entity.pdbx_description
1 polymer ?
#
loop_
_entity_poly.entity_id
_entity_poly.type
_entity_poly.pdbx_seq_one_letter_code
_entity_poly.pdbx_strand_id
1 'polypeptide(L)'
;MAPIDHIRELVASNPNVRTELVKLQNGDTNISDEVKRKLYLYGIIHSDFNNNNIIIKNPIVKKSLSINWIKSVELQSKSLFDIALQYITTGANYLEGVSLLNEYLDNNLDIGNAEKELSYYYIGFAHHQLREYEKSNKYFKKMIISQDTSLSMHYRQKCFIGLNHFSLNEFDEGKALLEDVINNYKKEQPYAIALLNLAIQLIEKGSESNRKKQFHYWMN
;
A
#
# COMPACT_ATOMS: atom_id res chain seq x y z
N MET A 1 35.57 1.33 6.12
CA MET A 1 34.70 2.33 5.46
C MET A 1 33.69 1.55 4.65
N ALA A 2 32.38 1.82 4.75
CA ALA A 2 31.40 1.11 3.93
C ALA A 2 31.66 1.42 2.43
N PRO A 3 31.48 0.45 1.53
CA PRO A 3 31.54 0.71 0.09
C PRO A 3 30.56 1.80 -0.32
N ILE A 4 30.95 2.69 -1.24
CA ILE A 4 30.10 3.81 -1.69
C ILE A 4 28.75 3.31 -2.23
N ASP A 5 28.76 2.18 -2.93
CA ASP A 5 27.54 1.59 -3.49
C ASP A 5 26.56 1.17 -2.39
N HIS A 6 27.07 0.59 -1.30
CA HIS A 6 26.24 0.25 -0.14
C HIS A 6 25.66 1.49 0.54
N ILE A 7 26.44 2.58 0.66
CA ILE A 7 25.91 3.85 1.18
C ILE A 7 24.79 4.38 0.28
N ARG A 8 24.96 4.30 -1.04
CA ARG A 8 23.94 4.75 -2.01
C ARG A 8 22.68 3.91 -1.94
N GLU A 9 22.79 2.60 -1.77
CA GLU A 9 21.67 1.68 -1.57
C GLU A 9 20.86 2.03 -0.29
N LEU A 10 21.55 2.26 0.83
CA LEU A 10 20.91 2.65 2.10
C LEU A 10 20.19 4.00 2.00
N VAL A 11 20.76 4.97 1.28
CA VAL A 11 20.12 6.27 1.05
C VAL A 11 18.98 6.15 0.02
N ALA A 12 19.16 5.36 -1.03
CA ALA A 12 18.14 5.14 -2.06
C ALA A 12 16.90 4.44 -1.50
N SER A 13 17.04 3.63 -0.46
CA SER A 13 15.92 2.95 0.19
C SER A 13 15.14 3.80 1.21
N ASN A 14 15.63 4.99 1.59
CA ASN A 14 15.04 5.81 2.65
C ASN A 14 14.64 7.22 2.16
N PRO A 15 13.37 7.46 1.81
CA PRO A 15 12.87 8.78 1.40
C PRO A 15 13.15 9.89 2.40
N ASN A 16 12.91 9.65 3.69
CA ASN A 16 13.17 10.63 4.75
C ASN A 16 14.65 11.02 4.81
N VAL A 17 15.55 10.03 4.68
CA VAL A 17 17.00 10.29 4.64
C VAL A 17 17.36 11.12 3.41
N ARG A 18 16.78 10.84 2.23
CA ARG A 18 16.99 11.65 1.02
C ARG A 18 16.59 13.10 1.22
N THR A 19 15.39 13.34 1.76
CA THR A 19 14.87 14.70 2.00
C THR A 19 15.78 15.51 2.93
N GLU A 20 16.16 14.95 4.08
CA GLU A 20 17.05 15.61 5.03
C GLU A 20 18.50 15.73 4.50
N LEU A 21 18.96 14.77 3.68
CA LEU A 21 20.28 14.84 3.07
C LEU A 21 20.37 15.96 2.02
N VAL A 22 19.29 16.29 1.31
CA VAL A 22 19.22 17.47 0.45
C VAL A 22 19.39 18.75 1.26
N LYS A 23 18.76 18.85 2.44
CA LYS A 23 18.97 19.99 3.36
C LYS A 23 20.45 20.11 3.76
N LEU A 24 21.05 18.99 4.18
CA LEU A 24 22.45 18.94 4.59
C LEU A 24 23.41 19.31 3.44
N GLN A 25 23.13 18.87 2.21
CA GLN A 25 23.91 19.25 1.03
C GLN A 25 23.83 20.76 0.72
N ASN A 26 22.70 21.39 1.03
CA ASN A 26 22.49 22.83 0.92
C ASN A 26 23.04 23.63 2.12
N GLY A 27 23.62 22.95 3.13
CA GLY A 27 24.21 23.57 4.31
C GLY A 27 23.26 23.76 5.50
N ASP A 28 22.03 23.26 5.41
CA ASP A 28 21.09 23.25 6.52
C ASP A 28 21.35 22.05 7.44
N THR A 29 21.72 22.34 8.69
CA THR A 29 22.05 21.35 9.72
C THR A 29 20.86 20.99 10.61
N ASN A 30 19.68 21.59 10.38
CA ASN A 30 18.45 21.30 11.11
C ASN A 30 17.79 20.01 10.60
N ILE A 31 18.42 18.89 10.92
CA ILE A 31 17.93 17.55 10.59
C ILE A 31 17.43 16.82 11.84
N SER A 32 16.47 15.90 11.69
CA SER A 32 15.90 15.16 12.82
C SER A 32 16.91 14.21 13.47
N ASP A 33 16.81 13.98 14.78
CA ASP A 33 17.72 13.08 15.49
C ASP A 33 17.63 11.62 14.99
N GLU A 34 16.47 11.22 14.50
CA GLU A 34 16.31 9.92 13.85
C GLU A 34 17.17 9.81 12.59
N VAL A 35 17.14 10.82 11.73
CA VAL A 35 17.93 10.84 10.51
C VAL A 35 19.42 11.02 10.82
N LYS A 36 19.80 11.80 11.85
CA LYS A 36 21.20 11.84 12.34
C LYS A 36 21.74 10.45 12.66
N ARG A 37 20.96 9.66 13.41
CA ARG A 37 21.34 8.27 13.75
C ARG A 37 21.50 7.42 12.49
N LYS A 38 20.56 7.49 11.54
CA LYS A 38 20.66 6.76 10.25
C LYS A 38 21.89 7.18 9.45
N LEU A 39 22.12 8.48 9.25
CA LEU A 39 23.28 9.01 8.53
C LEU A 39 24.61 8.61 9.19
N TYR A 40 24.66 8.55 10.52
CA TYR A 40 25.83 8.07 11.25
C TYR A 40 26.08 6.58 11.01
N LEU A 41 25.03 5.74 11.14
CA LEU A 41 25.12 4.29 10.89
C LEU A 41 25.51 3.98 9.44
N TYR A 42 25.03 4.76 8.48
CA TYR A 42 25.41 4.65 7.07
C TYR A 42 26.85 5.13 6.82
N GLY A 43 27.48 5.73 7.83
CA GLY A 43 28.83 6.25 7.73
C GLY A 43 28.93 7.51 6.86
N ILE A 44 27.88 8.33 6.81
CA ILE A 44 27.85 9.59 6.04
C ILE A 44 28.36 10.75 6.89
N ILE A 45 27.99 10.81 8.16
CA ILE A 45 28.40 11.84 9.13
C ILE A 45 29.29 11.26 10.25
N HIS A 46 29.92 12.12 11.05
CA HIS A 46 30.69 11.75 12.24
C HIS A 46 29.79 11.51 13.47
N SER A 47 30.31 10.83 14.50
CA SER A 47 29.58 10.54 15.75
C SER A 47 29.33 11.75 16.64
N ASP A 48 30.00 12.88 16.38
CA ASP A 48 29.90 14.13 17.14
C ASP A 48 28.74 15.03 16.68
N PHE A 49 27.75 14.47 15.97
CA PHE A 49 26.57 15.19 15.45
C PHE A 49 25.70 15.86 16.52
N ASN A 50 25.97 15.63 17.82
CA ASN A 50 25.34 16.32 18.95
C ASN A 50 25.86 17.75 19.15
N ASN A 51 27.03 18.10 18.59
CA ASN A 51 27.65 19.43 18.74
C ASN A 51 27.23 20.43 17.65
N ASN A 52 26.07 20.22 17.00
CA ASN A 52 25.51 21.03 15.90
C ASN A 52 26.38 21.20 14.63
N ASN A 53 27.61 20.69 14.60
CA ASN A 53 28.48 20.75 13.43
C ASN A 53 28.35 19.48 12.57
N ILE A 54 27.22 19.34 11.89
CA ILE A 54 26.93 18.16 11.07
C ILE A 54 27.48 18.37 9.67
N ILE A 55 28.50 17.58 9.29
CA ILE A 55 29.09 17.60 7.96
C ILE A 55 29.21 16.19 7.37
N ILE A 56 29.11 16.09 6.05
CA ILE A 56 29.41 14.85 5.33
C ILE A 56 30.93 14.65 5.38
N LYS A 57 31.38 13.58 6.06
CA LYS A 57 32.78 13.41 6.47
C LYS A 57 33.78 13.24 5.32
N ASN A 58 33.32 12.75 4.17
CA ASN A 58 34.19 12.39 3.04
C ASN A 58 33.71 13.10 1.76
N PRO A 59 34.57 13.89 1.08
CA PRO A 59 34.23 14.55 -0.19
C PRO A 59 33.74 13.60 -1.29
N ILE A 60 34.26 12.36 -1.32
CA ILE A 60 33.83 11.33 -2.27
C ILE A 60 32.39 10.91 -1.98
N VAL A 61 32.04 10.68 -0.70
CA VAL A 61 30.67 10.38 -0.27
C VAL A 61 29.73 11.56 -0.55
N LYS A 62 30.19 12.79 -0.29
CA LYS A 62 29.43 14.01 -0.60
C LYS A 62 29.12 14.12 -2.10
N LYS A 63 30.11 13.83 -2.96
CA LYS A 63 29.95 13.86 -4.42
C LYS A 63 29.06 12.72 -4.93
N SER A 64 29.20 11.51 -4.38
CA SER A 64 28.37 10.36 -4.77
C SER A 64 26.90 10.54 -4.39
N LEU A 65 26.63 11.25 -3.29
CA LEU A 65 25.28 11.58 -2.80
C LEU A 65 24.82 12.98 -3.25
N SER A 66 25.19 13.40 -4.47
CA SER A 66 24.82 14.72 -4.99
C SER A 66 23.30 14.93 -5.07
N ILE A 67 22.86 16.20 -4.99
CA ILE A 67 21.45 16.57 -5.13
C ILE A 67 20.85 16.02 -6.44
N ASN A 68 21.60 16.07 -7.54
CA ASN A 68 21.15 15.54 -8.83
C ASN A 68 20.93 14.03 -8.78
N TRP A 69 21.82 13.29 -8.12
CA TRP A 69 21.62 11.86 -7.93
C TRP A 69 20.40 11.57 -7.06
N ILE A 70 20.24 12.26 -5.92
CA ILE A 70 19.08 12.09 -5.04
C ILE A 70 17.77 12.31 -5.81
N LYS A 71 17.68 13.40 -6.59
CA LYS A 71 16.52 13.70 -7.44
C LYS A 71 16.26 12.61 -8.47
N SER A 72 17.31 12.02 -9.07
CA SER A 72 17.14 10.95 -10.05
C SER A 72 16.51 9.69 -9.44
N VAL A 73 16.89 9.35 -8.20
CA VAL A 73 16.31 8.23 -7.46
C VAL A 73 14.84 8.49 -7.11
N GLU A 74 14.50 9.71 -6.70
CA GLU A 74 13.10 10.09 -6.41
C GLU A 74 12.21 10.01 -7.66
N LEU A 75 12.69 10.53 -8.81
CA LEU A 75 11.97 10.46 -10.07
C LEU A 75 11.75 9.03 -10.53
N GLN A 76 12.77 8.17 -10.43
CA GLN A 76 12.66 6.76 -10.78
C GLN A 76 11.64 6.04 -9.89
N SER A 77 11.69 6.27 -8.58
CA SER A 77 10.77 5.65 -7.61
C SER A 77 9.32 6.06 -7.89
N LYS A 78 9.08 7.35 -8.14
CA LYS A 78 7.75 7.87 -8.48
C LYS A 78 7.23 7.30 -9.80
N SER A 79 8.09 7.27 -10.82
CA SER A 79 7.74 6.67 -12.12
C SER A 79 7.32 5.21 -11.97
N LEU A 80 8.02 4.45 -11.13
CA LEU A 80 7.72 3.04 -10.91
C LEU A 80 6.35 2.84 -10.24
N PHE A 81 6.04 3.66 -9.23
CA PHE A 81 4.73 3.67 -8.58
C PHE A 81 3.60 4.02 -9.58
N ASP A 82 3.77 5.08 -10.37
CA ASP A 82 2.76 5.54 -11.33
C ASP A 82 2.48 4.48 -12.42
N ILE A 83 3.52 3.82 -12.94
CA ILE A 83 3.39 2.72 -13.92
C ILE A 83 2.65 1.54 -13.29
N ALA A 84 3.00 1.18 -12.06
CA ALA A 84 2.35 0.07 -11.36
C ALA A 84 0.85 0.32 -11.17
N LEU A 85 0.47 1.54 -10.76
CA LEU A 85 -0.93 1.94 -10.66
C LEU A 85 -1.62 1.92 -12.01
N GLN A 86 -0.98 2.39 -13.07
CA GLN A 86 -1.55 2.34 -14.42
C GLN A 86 -1.86 0.90 -14.84
N TYR A 87 -0.92 -0.03 -14.66
CA TYR A 87 -1.13 -1.44 -14.99
C TYR A 87 -2.30 -2.08 -14.25
N ILE A 88 -2.47 -1.76 -12.96
CA ILE A 88 -3.54 -2.32 -12.13
C ILE A 88 -4.89 -1.67 -12.47
N THR A 89 -4.95 -0.35 -12.56
CA THR A 89 -6.21 0.40 -12.74
C THR A 89 -6.82 0.22 -14.14
N THR A 90 -5.99 0.06 -15.16
CA THR A 90 -6.44 -0.23 -16.54
C THR A 90 -6.72 -1.71 -16.77
N GLY A 91 -6.30 -2.58 -15.84
CA GLY A 91 -6.34 -4.03 -16.00
C GLY A 91 -5.38 -4.55 -17.08
N ALA A 92 -4.39 -3.75 -17.49
CA ALA A 92 -3.43 -4.13 -18.52
C ALA A 92 -2.53 -5.29 -18.09
N ASN A 93 -2.02 -5.25 -16.84
CA ASN A 93 -1.19 -6.33 -16.30
C ASN A 93 -1.15 -6.31 -14.76
N TYR A 94 -2.00 -7.12 -14.12
CA TYR A 94 -2.07 -7.18 -12.66
C TYR A 94 -0.80 -7.72 -12.01
N LEU A 95 -0.18 -8.76 -12.58
CA LEU A 95 1.01 -9.40 -12.00
C LEU A 95 2.20 -8.45 -12.01
N GLU A 96 2.43 -7.76 -13.14
CA GLU A 96 3.51 -6.78 -13.25
C GLU A 96 3.29 -5.59 -12.32
N GLY A 97 2.05 -5.06 -12.26
CA GLY A 97 1.73 -3.98 -11.33
C GLY A 97 1.95 -4.37 -9.86
N VAL A 98 1.61 -5.61 -9.47
CA VAL A 98 1.91 -6.13 -8.13
C VAL A 98 3.42 -6.25 -7.90
N SER A 99 4.18 -6.73 -8.88
CA SER A 99 5.64 -6.81 -8.79
C SER A 99 6.26 -5.43 -8.54
N LEU A 100 5.89 -4.44 -9.35
CA LEU A 100 6.39 -3.08 -9.23
C LEU A 100 5.96 -2.42 -7.91
N LEU A 101 4.72 -2.61 -7.43
CA LEU A 101 4.35 -2.06 -6.12
C LEU A 101 5.10 -2.71 -4.95
N ASN A 102 5.40 -4.01 -5.01
CA ASN A 102 6.25 -4.64 -4.01
C ASN A 102 7.69 -4.10 -4.08
N GLU A 103 8.24 -3.96 -5.29
CA GLU A 103 9.56 -3.34 -5.47
C GLU A 103 9.59 -1.90 -4.93
N TYR A 104 8.55 -1.11 -5.20
CA TYR A 104 8.42 0.24 -4.67
C TYR A 104 8.42 0.27 -3.14
N LEU A 105 7.67 -0.65 -2.49
CA LEU A 105 7.60 -0.77 -1.04
C LEU A 105 8.93 -1.21 -0.42
N ASP A 106 9.62 -2.16 -1.05
CA ASP A 106 10.90 -2.69 -0.58
C ASP A 106 12.02 -1.66 -0.74
N ASN A 107 11.99 -0.90 -1.84
CA ASN A 107 12.95 0.16 -2.15
C ASN A 107 12.63 1.50 -1.49
N ASN A 108 11.55 1.63 -0.73
CA ASN A 108 11.23 2.86 -0.03
C ASN A 108 10.66 2.59 1.37
N LEU A 109 11.55 2.24 2.31
CA LEU A 109 11.23 1.75 3.65
C LEU A 109 10.43 2.77 4.49
N ASP A 110 10.73 4.05 4.27
CA ASP A 110 10.28 5.18 5.07
C ASP A 110 9.21 6.05 4.36
N ILE A 111 8.48 5.50 3.37
CA ILE A 111 7.37 6.22 2.72
C ILE A 111 6.22 6.51 3.68
N GLY A 112 5.45 7.54 3.36
CA GLY A 112 4.31 7.98 4.16
C GLY A 112 3.19 6.94 4.21
N ASN A 113 2.38 6.98 5.27
CA ASN A 113 1.29 6.03 5.46
C ASN A 113 0.30 6.01 4.29
N ALA A 114 -0.03 7.17 3.72
CA ALA A 114 -0.95 7.25 2.57
C ALA A 114 -0.42 6.47 1.35
N GLU A 115 0.88 6.52 1.05
CA GLU A 115 1.48 5.76 -0.05
C GLU A 115 1.52 4.25 0.25
N LYS A 116 1.76 3.87 1.52
CA LYS A 116 1.68 2.46 1.96
C LYS A 116 0.25 1.92 1.84
N GLU A 117 -0.73 2.70 2.29
CA GLU A 117 -2.16 2.39 2.21
C GLU A 117 -2.59 2.16 0.76
N LEU A 118 -2.24 3.07 -0.14
CA LEU A 118 -2.56 2.93 -1.56
C LEU A 118 -1.87 1.71 -2.18
N SER A 119 -0.58 1.49 -1.88
CA SER A 119 0.16 0.34 -2.41
C SER A 119 -0.51 -0.99 -2.01
N TYR A 120 -0.81 -1.17 -0.72
CA TYR A 120 -1.45 -2.40 -0.24
C TYR A 120 -2.88 -2.56 -0.74
N TYR A 121 -3.63 -1.46 -0.87
CA TYR A 121 -4.95 -1.49 -1.49
C TYR A 121 -4.88 -1.97 -2.95
N TYR A 122 -3.99 -1.41 -3.77
CA TYR A 122 -3.91 -1.78 -5.18
C TYR A 122 -3.37 -3.20 -5.39
N ILE A 123 -2.43 -3.66 -4.56
CA ILE A 123 -2.01 -5.07 -4.57
C ILE A 123 -3.19 -5.98 -4.19
N GLY A 124 -3.94 -5.65 -3.13
CA GLY A 124 -5.13 -6.40 -2.73
C GLY A 124 -6.19 -6.45 -3.83
N PHE A 125 -6.42 -5.32 -4.51
CA PHE A 125 -7.34 -5.22 -5.64
C PHE A 125 -6.88 -6.06 -6.84
N ALA A 126 -5.59 -6.03 -7.19
CA ALA A 126 -5.05 -6.85 -8.26
C ALA A 126 -5.25 -8.35 -7.99
N HIS A 127 -4.97 -8.81 -6.76
CA HIS A 127 -5.24 -10.19 -6.36
C HIS A 127 -6.74 -10.54 -6.39
N HIS A 128 -7.63 -9.60 -6.06
CA HIS A 128 -9.08 -9.81 -6.21
C HIS A 128 -9.45 -10.04 -7.69
N GLN A 129 -8.92 -9.23 -8.61
CA GLN A 129 -9.14 -9.40 -10.06
C GLN A 129 -8.59 -10.73 -10.59
N LEU A 130 -7.49 -11.20 -10.01
CA LEU A 130 -6.89 -12.51 -10.30
C LEU A 130 -7.61 -13.68 -9.62
N ARG A 131 -8.67 -13.43 -8.85
CA ARG A 131 -9.43 -14.43 -8.05
C ARG A 131 -8.60 -15.12 -6.98
N GLU A 132 -7.51 -14.50 -6.54
CA GLU A 132 -6.66 -14.98 -5.45
C GLU A 132 -7.16 -14.37 -4.13
N TYR A 133 -8.35 -14.79 -3.69
CA TYR A 133 -9.12 -14.11 -2.66
C TYR A 133 -8.44 -14.08 -1.27
N GLU A 134 -7.71 -15.13 -0.89
CA GLU A 134 -6.93 -15.17 0.36
C GLU A 134 -5.77 -14.18 0.32
N LYS A 135 -5.04 -14.10 -0.80
CA LYS A 135 -3.95 -13.12 -0.98
C LYS A 135 -4.51 -11.70 -0.99
N SER A 136 -5.62 -11.49 -1.68
CA SER A 136 -6.32 -10.22 -1.71
C SER A 136 -6.68 -9.75 -0.29
N ASN A 137 -7.31 -10.63 0.51
CA ASN A 137 -7.64 -10.35 1.90
C ASN A 137 -6.40 -10.09 2.76
N LYS A 138 -5.32 -10.86 2.58
CA LYS A 138 -4.04 -10.64 3.29
C LYS A 138 -3.52 -9.22 3.05
N TYR A 139 -3.49 -8.76 1.81
CA TYR A 139 -2.98 -7.43 1.48
C TYR A 139 -3.93 -6.31 1.91
N PHE A 140 -5.23 -6.44 1.70
CA PHE A 140 -6.18 -5.45 2.19
C PHE A 140 -6.14 -5.31 3.72
N LYS A 141 -6.04 -6.43 4.46
CA LYS A 141 -5.99 -6.40 5.93
C LYS A 141 -4.62 -5.98 6.48
N LYS A 142 -3.56 -5.97 5.65
CA LYS A 142 -2.23 -5.50 6.06
C LYS A 142 -2.22 -4.01 6.39
N MET A 143 -2.98 -3.22 5.63
CA MET A 143 -3.21 -1.81 5.92
C MET A 143 -4.57 -1.38 5.35
N ILE A 144 -5.45 -0.98 6.26
CA ILE A 144 -6.77 -0.44 5.90
C ILE A 144 -6.57 1.02 5.48
N ILE A 145 -7.15 1.42 4.35
CA ILE A 145 -7.14 2.82 3.93
C ILE A 145 -7.85 3.65 4.99
N SER A 146 -7.18 4.69 5.49
CA SER A 146 -7.80 5.62 6.43
C SER A 146 -8.95 6.37 5.76
N GLN A 147 -9.99 6.68 6.54
CA GLN A 147 -11.08 7.53 6.07
C GLN A 147 -10.59 8.94 5.72
N ASP A 148 -9.52 9.41 6.38
CA ASP A 148 -8.85 10.67 6.07
C ASP A 148 -8.12 10.63 4.73
N THR A 149 -7.55 9.47 4.37
CA THR A 149 -6.91 9.27 3.06
C THR A 149 -7.97 9.25 1.96
N SER A 150 -8.99 8.40 2.10
CA SER A 150 -10.13 8.36 1.18
C SER A 150 -11.28 7.56 1.76
N LEU A 151 -12.35 8.25 2.14
CA LEU A 151 -13.59 7.63 2.63
C LEU A 151 -14.18 6.63 1.62
N SER A 152 -14.18 7.00 0.33
CA SER A 152 -14.70 6.14 -0.74
C SER A 152 -13.90 4.84 -0.88
N MET A 153 -12.56 4.95 -0.90
CA MET A 153 -11.69 3.77 -1.01
C MET A 153 -11.72 2.91 0.25
N HIS A 154 -11.87 3.51 1.43
CA HIS A 154 -12.06 2.78 2.69
C HIS A 154 -13.25 1.81 2.61
N TYR A 155 -14.42 2.31 2.21
CA TYR A 155 -15.61 1.46 2.08
C TYR A 155 -15.54 0.52 0.87
N ARG A 156 -14.88 0.93 -0.22
CA ARG A 156 -14.64 0.05 -1.35
C ARG A 156 -13.75 -1.14 -0.99
N GLN A 157 -12.72 -0.91 -0.17
CA GLN A 157 -11.87 -1.95 0.37
C GLN A 157 -12.70 -2.96 1.19
N LYS A 158 -13.58 -2.47 2.08
CA LYS A 158 -14.51 -3.33 2.84
C LYS A 158 -15.39 -4.16 1.91
N CYS A 159 -15.94 -3.57 0.84
CA CYS A 159 -16.69 -4.31 -0.16
C CYS A 159 -15.86 -5.45 -0.75
N PHE A 160 -14.63 -5.18 -1.23
CA PHE A 160 -13.80 -6.23 -1.81
C PHE A 160 -13.48 -7.35 -0.81
N ILE A 161 -13.17 -7.03 0.44
CA ILE A 161 -12.95 -8.05 1.48
C ILE A 161 -14.23 -8.89 1.68
N GLY A 162 -15.41 -8.25 1.73
CA GLY A 162 -16.68 -8.96 1.86
C GLY A 162 -16.98 -9.89 0.68
N LEU A 163 -16.69 -9.44 -0.55
CA LEU A 163 -16.84 -10.27 -1.76
C LEU A 163 -15.84 -11.43 -1.82
N ASN A 164 -14.63 -11.21 -1.33
CA ASN A 164 -13.63 -12.26 -1.19
C ASN A 164 -14.12 -13.33 -0.21
N HIS A 165 -14.67 -12.92 0.95
CA HIS A 165 -15.26 -13.84 1.92
C HIS A 165 -16.37 -14.70 1.29
N PHE A 166 -17.28 -14.10 0.51
CA PHE A 166 -18.27 -14.89 -0.24
C PHE A 166 -17.65 -15.88 -1.21
N SER A 167 -16.60 -15.47 -1.93
CA SER A 167 -15.90 -16.35 -2.87
C SER A 167 -15.17 -17.50 -2.16
N LEU A 168 -14.87 -17.34 -0.87
CA LEU A 168 -14.28 -18.34 0.01
C LEU A 168 -15.32 -19.15 0.81
N ASN A 169 -16.62 -18.94 0.58
CA ASN A 169 -17.74 -19.52 1.33
C ASN A 169 -17.83 -19.10 2.81
N GLU A 170 -17.21 -17.97 3.17
CA GLU A 170 -17.24 -17.34 4.49
C GLU A 170 -18.39 -16.33 4.54
N PHE A 171 -19.62 -16.82 4.42
CA PHE A 171 -20.79 -15.99 4.13
C PHE A 171 -21.16 -15.01 5.24
N ASP A 172 -21.00 -15.40 6.50
CA ASP A 172 -21.39 -14.55 7.63
C ASP A 172 -20.44 -13.35 7.78
N GLU A 173 -19.14 -13.57 7.61
CA GLU A 173 -18.11 -12.54 7.59
C GLU A 173 -18.29 -11.58 6.40
N GLY A 174 -18.53 -12.15 5.20
CA GLY A 174 -18.78 -11.36 4.00
C GLY A 174 -20.00 -10.47 4.14
N LYS A 175 -21.09 -11.01 4.68
CA LYS A 175 -22.33 -10.29 4.93
C LYS A 175 -22.12 -9.15 5.93
N ALA A 176 -21.49 -9.41 7.08
CA ALA A 176 -21.28 -8.41 8.11
C ALA A 176 -20.51 -7.17 7.57
N LEU A 177 -19.52 -7.39 6.70
CA LEU A 177 -18.77 -6.30 6.07
C LEU A 177 -19.63 -5.47 5.10
N LEU A 178 -20.47 -6.10 4.29
CA LEU A 178 -21.35 -5.38 3.37
C LEU A 178 -22.47 -4.62 4.11
N GLU A 179 -23.01 -5.20 5.18
CA GLU A 179 -23.98 -4.51 6.05
C GLU A 179 -23.35 -3.28 6.72
N ASP A 180 -22.10 -3.38 7.17
CA ASP A 180 -21.35 -2.23 7.70
C ASP A 180 -21.22 -1.10 6.67
N VAL A 181 -20.91 -1.42 5.40
CA VAL A 181 -20.88 -0.43 4.31
C VAL A 181 -22.25 0.22 4.11
N ILE A 182 -23.33 -0.56 4.09
CA ILE A 182 -24.70 -0.05 3.89
C ILE A 182 -25.12 0.89 5.03
N ASN A 183 -24.75 0.54 6.26
CA ASN A 183 -25.13 1.31 7.43
C ASN A 183 -24.35 2.62 7.55
N ASN A 184 -23.07 2.61 7.19
CA ASN A 184 -22.15 3.71 7.46
C ASN A 184 -21.75 4.52 6.22
N TYR A 185 -22.03 4.04 5.00
CA TYR A 185 -21.66 4.71 3.76
C TYR A 185 -22.77 4.62 2.71
N LYS A 186 -23.80 5.47 2.84
CA LYS A 186 -24.98 5.49 1.95
C LYS A 186 -24.80 6.29 0.66
N LYS A 187 -23.56 6.47 0.22
CA LYS A 187 -23.21 7.30 -0.94
C LYS A 187 -22.34 6.51 -1.90
N GLU A 188 -22.34 6.92 -3.16
CA GLU A 188 -21.43 6.46 -4.20
C GLU A 188 -21.49 4.95 -4.52
N GLN A 189 -20.49 4.49 -5.26
CA GLN A 189 -20.41 3.15 -5.82
C GLN A 189 -20.32 2.02 -4.76
N PRO A 190 -19.54 2.14 -3.66
CA PRO A 190 -19.42 1.06 -2.67
C PRO A 190 -20.75 0.67 -2.05
N TYR A 191 -21.63 1.64 -1.79
CA TYR A 191 -22.99 1.41 -1.29
C TYR A 191 -23.81 0.53 -2.24
N ALA A 192 -23.84 0.90 -3.53
CA ALA A 192 -24.57 0.16 -4.54
C ALA A 192 -24.01 -1.26 -4.72
N ILE A 193 -22.68 -1.42 -4.67
CA ILE A 193 -22.01 -2.73 -4.70
C ILE A 193 -22.46 -3.59 -3.51
N ALA A 194 -22.46 -3.05 -2.30
CA ALA A 194 -22.86 -3.78 -1.10
C ALA A 194 -24.33 -4.24 -1.17
N LEU A 195 -25.24 -3.33 -1.55
CA LEU A 195 -26.66 -3.66 -1.73
C LEU A 195 -26.89 -4.77 -2.75
N LEU A 196 -26.28 -4.64 -3.95
CA LEU A 196 -26.47 -5.59 -5.04
C LEU A 196 -25.99 -7.00 -4.64
N ASN A 197 -24.82 -7.10 -4.03
CA ASN A 197 -24.24 -8.39 -3.67
C ASN A 197 -25.00 -9.07 -2.52
N LEU A 198 -25.49 -8.32 -1.53
CA LEU A 198 -26.39 -8.90 -0.52
C LEU A 198 -27.73 -9.34 -1.11
N ALA A 199 -28.29 -8.59 -2.06
CA ALA A 199 -29.53 -8.96 -2.72
C ALA A 199 -29.39 -10.29 -3.50
N ILE A 200 -28.29 -10.46 -4.25
CA ILE A 200 -27.98 -11.70 -4.98
C ILE A 200 -27.91 -12.88 -4.00
N GLN A 201 -27.17 -12.73 -2.90
CA GLN A 201 -27.04 -13.77 -1.87
C GLN A 201 -28.41 -14.21 -1.31
N LEU A 202 -29.28 -13.24 -0.99
CA LEU A 202 -30.60 -13.54 -0.43
C LEU A 202 -31.50 -14.26 -1.44
N ILE A 203 -31.43 -13.91 -2.72
CA ILE A 203 -32.16 -14.58 -3.80
C ILE A 203 -31.68 -16.03 -3.94
N GLU A 204 -30.37 -16.27 -3.94
CA GLU A 204 -29.79 -17.62 -4.02
C GLU A 204 -30.25 -18.49 -2.85
N LYS A 205 -30.16 -17.98 -1.61
CA LYS A 205 -30.62 -18.69 -0.41
C LYS A 205 -32.13 -18.95 -0.43
N GLY A 206 -32.92 -17.98 -0.90
CA GLY A 206 -34.37 -18.14 -1.10
C GLY A 206 -34.70 -19.21 -2.14
N SER A 207 -33.94 -19.28 -3.24
CA SER A 207 -34.10 -20.28 -4.29
C SER A 207 -33.73 -21.69 -3.82
N GLU A 208 -32.68 -21.85 -3.00
CA GLU A 208 -32.32 -23.13 -2.39
C GLU A 208 -33.34 -23.59 -1.36
N SER A 209 -33.83 -22.68 -0.52
CA SER A 209 -34.91 -22.96 0.43
C SER A 209 -36.18 -23.39 -0.30
N ASN A 210 -36.53 -22.75 -1.42
CA ASN A 210 -37.68 -23.13 -2.24
C ASN A 210 -37.47 -24.48 -2.94
N ARG A 211 -36.27 -24.78 -3.45
CA ARG A 211 -35.94 -26.10 -4.00
C ARG A 211 -36.06 -27.19 -2.94
N LYS A 212 -35.50 -26.99 -1.73
CA LYS A 212 -35.61 -27.94 -0.61
C LYS A 212 -37.06 -28.17 -0.16
N LYS A 213 -37.89 -27.12 -0.13
CA LYS A 213 -39.34 -27.24 0.16
C LYS A 213 -40.09 -28.00 -0.92
N GLN A 214 -39.77 -27.80 -2.20
CA GLN A 214 -40.36 -28.57 -3.29
C GLN A 214 -39.98 -30.05 -3.18
N PHE A 215 -38.70 -30.40 -2.96
CA PHE A 215 -38.32 -31.80 -2.74
C PHE A 215 -39.03 -32.47 -1.55
N HIS A 216 -39.40 -31.72 -0.51
CA HIS A 216 -40.17 -32.24 0.62
C HIS A 216 -41.67 -32.48 0.31
N TYR A 217 -42.22 -31.78 -0.69
CA TYR A 217 -43.59 -31.98 -1.16
C TYR A 217 -43.75 -33.18 -2.12
N TRP A 218 -42.66 -33.69 -2.71
CA TRP A 218 -42.66 -34.86 -3.60
C TRP A 218 -42.31 -36.18 -2.89
N MET A 219 -42.06 -36.16 -1.58
CA MET A 219 -41.70 -37.35 -0.77
C MET A 219 -42.71 -37.66 0.35
N ASN A 220 -43.92 -37.12 0.29
CA ASN A 220 -45.08 -37.55 1.08
C ASN A 220 -46.21 -37.95 0.14
#